data_AF-A0A4Q0RWX0-F1
#
_entry.id   AF-A0A4Q0RWX0-F1
#
_cell.length_a   1.000
_cell.length_b   1.000
_cell.length_c   1.000
_cell.angle_alpha   90.00
_cell.angle_beta   90.00
_cell.angle_gamma   90.00
#
_symmetry.space_group_name_H-M   'P 1'
#
loop_
_entity.id
_entity.type
_entity.pdbx_description
1 polymer ?
#
loop_
_entity_poly.entity_id
_entity_poly.type
_entity_poly.pdbx_seq_one_letter_code
_entity_poly.pdbx_strand_id
1 'polypeptide(L)' 'MGTLTTRAVPAYDLCVAVNQILEAYRKLMRTVAIRRALLAWLRSLEISRNGQTGLFMVHLHCIFIVGPSYSISLL' A
#
# COMPACT_ATOMS: atom_id res chain seq x y z
N MET A 1 -8.12 0.79 7.88
CA MET A 1 -7.60 0.15 6.64
C MET A 1 -7.09 1.26 5.74
N GLY A 2 -6.00 1.04 5.01
CA GLY A 2 -5.44 1.99 4.05
C GLY A 2 -5.12 1.29 2.72
N THR A 3 -5.19 2.03 1.63
CA THR A 3 -4.83 1.52 0.30
C THR A 3 -3.75 2.43 -0.29
N LEU A 4 -2.64 1.84 -0.73
CA LEU A 4 -1.66 2.51 -1.56
C LEU A 4 -1.96 2.18 -3.03
N THR A 5 -1.75 3.14 -3.93
CA THR A 5 -2.02 2.96 -5.35
C THR A 5 -0.92 3.61 -6.18
N THR A 6 -0.53 2.97 -7.29
CA THR A 6 0.35 3.60 -8.28
C THR A 6 -0.47 4.33 -9.35
N ARG A 7 0.18 5.16 -10.17
CA ARG A 7 -0.41 5.59 -11.43
C ARG A 7 -0.64 4.37 -12.34
N ALA A 8 -1.59 4.50 -13.27
CA ALA A 8 -1.80 3.49 -14.29
C ALA A 8 -0.58 3.42 -15.23
N VAL A 9 -0.13 2.21 -15.53
CA VAL A 9 1.08 1.93 -16.32
C VAL A 9 0.81 0.89 -17.41
N PRO A 10 1.57 0.91 -18.52
CA PRO A 10 1.53 -0.18 -19.49
C PRO A 10 2.11 -1.49 -18.90
N ALA A 11 1.82 -2.63 -19.55
CA ALA A 11 2.21 -3.95 -19.06
C ALA A 11 3.73 -4.10 -18.81
N TYR A 12 4.57 -3.51 -19.66
CA TYR A 12 6.02 -3.63 -19.54
C TYR A 12 6.59 -2.89 -18.32
N ASP A 13 5.86 -1.89 -17.79
CA ASP A 13 6.22 -1.13 -16.59
C ASP A 13 5.61 -1.72 -15.30
N LEU A 14 4.77 -2.76 -15.41
CA LEU A 14 4.04 -3.32 -14.28
C LEU A 14 4.97 -3.81 -13.16
N CYS A 15 6.06 -4.49 -13.51
CA CYS A 15 7.06 -4.94 -12.54
C CYS A 15 7.68 -3.77 -11.76
N VAL A 16 7.96 -2.66 -12.45
CA VAL A 16 8.49 -1.44 -11.84
C VAL A 16 7.46 -0.85 -10.88
N ALA A 17 6.19 -0.74 -11.28
CA ALA A 17 5.12 -0.22 -10.42
C ALA A 17 4.90 -1.09 -9.17
N VAL A 18 4.94 -2.43 -9.30
CA VAL A 18 4.86 -3.35 -8.16
C VAL A 18 6.04 -3.15 -7.21
N ASN A 19 7.26 -3.03 -7.73
CA ASN A 19 8.42 -2.78 -6.88
C ASN A 19 8.33 -1.42 -6.16
N GLN A 20 7.86 -0.37 -6.84
CA GLN A 20 7.68 0.95 -6.25
C GLN A 20 6.72 0.92 -5.07
N ILE A 21 5.55 0.28 -5.19
CA ILE A 21 4.57 0.23 -4.10
C ILE A 21 5.04 -0.62 -2.93
N LEU A 22 5.72 -1.73 -3.19
CA LEU A 22 6.31 -2.59 -2.16
C LEU A 22 7.42 -1.87 -1.40
N GLU A 23 8.27 -1.12 -2.11
CA GLU A 23 9.32 -0.31 -1.51
C GLU A 23 8.76 0.87 -0.69
N ALA A 24 7.75 1.56 -1.20
CA ALA A 24 7.06 2.61 -0.46
C ALA A 24 6.44 2.06 0.84
N TYR A 25 5.78 0.90 0.76
CA TYR A 25 5.24 0.21 1.92
C TYR A 25 6.33 -0.19 2.92
N ARG A 26 7.44 -0.77 2.45
CA ARG A 26 8.59 -1.14 3.31
C ARG A 26 9.16 0.09 4.03
N LYS A 27 9.26 1.23 3.34
CA LYS A 27 9.69 2.50 3.94
C LYS A 27 8.70 2.97 5.02
N LEU A 28 7.39 2.95 4.72
CA LEU A 28 6.34 3.32 5.67
C LEU A 28 6.42 2.48 6.96
N MET A 29 6.56 1.16 6.82
CA MET A 29 6.63 0.24 7.96
C MET A 29 7.91 0.37 8.80
N ARG A 30 8.96 0.97 8.23
CA ARG A 30 10.21 1.26 8.95
C ARG A 30 10.16 2.57 9.74
N THR A 31 9.18 3.43 9.49
CA THR A 31 9.00 4.69 10.23
C THR A 31 8.75 4.39 11.71
N VAL A 32 9.53 5.01 12.60
CA VAL A 32 9.48 4.75 14.06
C VAL A 32 8.08 4.96 14.63
N ALA A 33 7.38 6.03 14.22
CA ALA A 33 6.02 6.30 14.66
C ALA A 33 5.05 5.17 14.26
N ILE A 34 5.14 4.70 13.01
CA ILE A 34 4.30 3.59 12.50
C ILE A 34 4.61 2.29 13.25
N ARG A 35 5.90 1.96 13.42
CA ARG A 35 6.31 0.74 14.13
C ARG A 35 5.88 0.72 15.60
N ARG A 36 5.79 1.89 16.24
CA ARG A 36 5.29 2.02 17.62
C ARG A 36 3.76 1.98 17.70
N ALA A 37 3.07 2.47 16.68
CA ALA A 37 1.61 2.55 16.66
C ALA A 37 0.94 1.22 16.24
N LEU A 38 1.56 0.47 15.34
CA LEU A 38 1.01 -0.77 14.80
C LEU A 38 1.50 -1.99 15.58
N LEU A 39 0.57 -2.80 16.08
CA LEU A 39 0.84 -4.11 16.69
C LEU A 39 1.07 -5.19 15.63
N ALA A 40 0.27 -5.14 14.56
CA ALA A 40 0.33 -6.07 13.45
C ALA A 40 -0.28 -5.45 12.20
N TRP A 41 -0.06 -6.08 11.05
CA TRP A 41 -0.65 -5.68 9.79
C TRP A 41 -0.85 -6.89 8.87
N LEU A 42 -1.87 -6.79 8.03
CA LEU A 42 -2.10 -7.70 6.90
C LEU A 42 -2.09 -6.86 5.63
N ARG A 43 -1.56 -7.42 4.54
CA ARG A 43 -1.55 -6.74 3.25
C ARG A 43 -1.90 -7.67 2.10
N SER A 44 -2.60 -7.13 1.11
CA SER A 44 -2.91 -7.80 -0.16
C SER A 44 -2.47 -6.91 -1.32
N LEU A 45 -1.77 -7.51 -2.30
CA LEU A 45 -1.41 -6.86 -3.55
C LEU A 45 -2.47 -7.20 -4.58
N GLU A 46 -3.09 -6.17 -5.15
CA GLU A 46 -4.07 -6.31 -6.22
C GLU A 46 -3.54 -5.61 -7.48
N ILE A 47 -3.71 -6.26 -8.63
CA ILE A 47 -3.38 -5.71 -9.93
C ILE A 47 -4.66 -5.70 -10.75
N SER A 48 -5.11 -4.50 -11.11
CA SER A 48 -6.29 -4.30 -11.96
C SER A 48 -5.85 -3.92 -13.37
N ARG A 49 -6.62 -4.33 -14.38
CA ARG A 49 -6.41 -3.95 -15.78
C ARG A 49 -7.64 -3.23 -16.31
N ASN A 50 -7.45 -2.06 -16.90
CA ASN A 50 -8.51 -1.34 -17.59
C ASN A 50 -8.74 -1.97 -18.98
N GLY A 51 -9.96 -2.46 -19.24
CA GLY A 51 -10.31 -3.11 -20.50
C GLY A 51 -10.34 -2.18 -21.72
N GLN A 52 -10.50 -0.86 -21.52
CA GLN A 52 -10.55 0.13 -22.60
C GLN A 52 -9.16 0.65 -22.97
N THR A 53 -8.35 1.01 -21.97
CA THR A 53 -7.02 1.60 -22.19
C THR A 53 -5.89 0.57 -22.22
N GLY A 54 -6.14 -0.65 -21.73
CA GLY A 54 -5.14 -1.70 -21.59
C GLY A 54 -4.11 -1.44 -20.49
N LEU A 55 -4.22 -0.33 -19.76
CA LEU A 55 -3.32 0.03 -18.67
C LEU A 55 -3.61 -0.78 -17.40
N PHE A 56 -2.58 -0.95 -16.59
CA PHE A 56 -2.60 -1.67 -15.32
C PHE A 56 -2.45 -0.71 -14.16
N MET A 57 -3.15 -0.97 -13.06
CA MET A 57 -2.98 -0.23 -11.80
C MET A 57 -2.68 -1.21 -10.67
N VAL A 58 -1.70 -0.86 -9.85
CA VAL A 58 -1.28 -1.69 -8.71
C VAL A 58 -1.79 -1.07 -7.43
N HIS A 59 -2.44 -1.88 -6.61
CA HIS A 59 -2.98 -1.52 -5.31
C HIS A 59 -2.36 -2.38 -4.23
N LEU A 60 -2.07 -1.77 -3.08
CA LEU A 60 -1.70 -2.49 -1.88
C LEU A 60 -2.69 -2.13 -0.77
N HIS A 61 -3.57 -3.08 -0.48
CA HIS A 61 -4.54 -2.96 0.61
C HIS A 61 -3.89 -3.39 1.90
N CYS A 62 -3.96 -2.55 2.92
CA CYS A 62 -3.33 -2.77 4.22
C CYS A 62 -4.38 -2.66 5.33
N ILE A 63 -4.51 -3.73 6.11
CA ILE A 63 -5.23 -3.73 7.38
C ILE A 63 -4.20 -3.53 8.48
N PHE A 64 -4.44 -2.53 9.33
CA PHE A 64 -3.56 -2.15 10.42
C PHE A 64 -4.23 -2.49 11.74
N ILE A 65 -3.52 -3.22 12.59
CA ILE A 65 -3.94 -3.55 13.96
C ILE A 65 -3.16 -2.63 14.88
N VAL A 66 -3.86 -1.78 15.62
CA VAL A 66 -3.29 -0.76 16.52
C VAL A 66 -3.53 -1.14 17.97
N GLY A 67 -2.67 -0.64 18.87
CA GLY A 67 -2.84 -0.83 20.31
C GLY A 67 -3.99 0.01 20.90
N PRO A 68 -4.48 -0.34 22.10
CA PRO A 68 -5.59 0.38 22.76
C PRO A 68 -5.26 1.84 23.07
N SER A 69 -3.97 2.18 23.17
CA SER A 69 -3.48 3.55 23.40
C SER A 69 -3.47 4.41 22.12
N TYR A 70 -3.84 3.86 20.96
CA TYR A 70 -3.89 4.60 19.71
C TYR A 70 -5.17 5.46 19.69
N SER A 71 -5.09 6.70 20.16
CA SER A 71 -6.14 7.68 19.97
C SER A 71 -6.09 8.22 18.54
N ILE A 72 -7.23 8.15 17.84
CA ILE A 72 -7.43 8.85 16.58
C ILE A 72 -7.49 10.35 16.89
N SER A 73 -6.35 11.01 16.80
CA SER A 73 -6.27 12.47 16.74
C SER A 73 -5.26 12.84 15.65
N LEU A 74 -5.54 12.32 14.45
CA LEU A 74 -4.89 12.68 13.19
C LEU A 74 -5.95 12.54 12.08
N LEU A 75 -7.01 13.34 12.18
CA LEU A 75 -7.85 13.82 11.08
C LEU A 75 -8.15 15.29 11.34
#